data_AF-A0A8J2E1H4-F1
#
_entry.id   AF-A0A8J2E1H4-F1
#
_cell.length_a   1.000
_cell.length_b   1.000
_cell.length_c   1.000
_cell.angle_alpha   90.00
_cell.angle_beta   90.00
_cell.angle_gamma   90.00
#
_symmetry.space_group_name_H-M   'P 1'
#
loop_
_entity.id
_entity.type
_entity.pdbx_description
1 polymer ?
#
loop_
_entity_poly.entity_id
_entity_poly.type
_entity_poly.pdbx_seq_one_letter_code
_entity_poly.pdbx_strand_id
1 'polypeptide(L)'
;MREDSLSRLVTLIYDESGSTTQSGKFPGMMKLRTILLASPGSPTVVGKDEYLSRSTVRTQRIKNGELSKDAVLTIPPIEFEPYYSFDFPKSERNKSLPILHFAIGFDDKKMIDYLLSFHQTVDKIQPALLFAIKHSEINIVEKLLAAGGNINDPMLFSTAIYNNRIEIANFLIDQGALCDSKISFEGCSSLVIAAKHNYVNLMKILIDNGADVNFLSSNRGKNSTWTPLMAACSTSAREAIEILLNHPNIDVNIVDHNRENCNFYINTLSSMSKINHNLLLNTNININIRNINGKLLIESSPSLALIFHIVALMVAGLDVSERNIEASGARIYKKLQAKYLQEIELLKSTKELMTNWSCFRILRTSQHLLALRFKHLQIPEHQGEEWSEKFPIYGKMLAFNFKKALQRKILLKKTDQVLFDILYRKLPATFINDLYHYMSNYNLSKLVE
;
A
#
# COMPACT_ATOMS: atom_id res chain seq x y z
N MET A 1 -32.24 -35.11 -9.08
CA MET A 1 -33.17 -33.99 -8.85
C MET A 1 -33.23 -33.72 -7.37
N ARG A 2 -32.60 -32.65 -6.86
CA ARG A 2 -32.74 -32.26 -5.44
C ARG A 2 -33.22 -30.81 -5.38
N GLU A 3 -34.47 -30.67 -4.95
CA GLU A 3 -35.21 -29.43 -4.68
C GLU A 3 -34.80 -28.76 -3.35
N ASP A 4 -33.53 -28.85 -2.94
CA ASP A 4 -33.08 -28.40 -1.62
C ASP A 4 -32.67 -26.91 -1.56
N SER A 5 -32.82 -26.14 -2.65
CA SER A 5 -32.44 -24.72 -2.69
C SER A 5 -33.59 -23.75 -2.39
N LEU A 6 -34.84 -24.21 -2.28
CA LEU A 6 -36.02 -23.32 -2.17
C LEU A 6 -36.57 -23.14 -0.73
N SER A 7 -36.04 -23.87 0.26
CA SER A 7 -36.64 -23.95 1.61
C SER A 7 -36.05 -23.00 2.67
N ARG A 8 -35.19 -22.05 2.29
CA ARG A 8 -34.60 -21.05 3.22
C ARG A 8 -34.96 -19.60 2.88
N LEU A 9 -36.20 -19.37 2.48
CA LEU A 9 -36.76 -18.02 2.32
C LEU A 9 -37.32 -17.51 3.65
N VAL A 10 -36.68 -16.48 4.21
CA VAL A 10 -37.33 -15.53 5.12
C VAL A 10 -38.01 -14.49 4.23
N THR A 11 -39.32 -14.64 4.02
CA THR A 11 -40.14 -13.67 3.28
C THR A 11 -40.50 -12.52 4.21
N LEU A 12 -39.95 -11.32 3.98
CA LEU A 12 -40.39 -10.07 4.61
C LEU A 12 -41.44 -9.41 3.70
N ILE A 13 -42.72 -9.54 4.06
CA ILE A 13 -43.80 -8.72 3.48
C ILE A 13 -44.10 -7.60 4.49
N TYR A 14 -44.14 -6.35 4.04
CA TYR A 14 -44.69 -5.23 4.81
C TYR A 14 -46.04 -4.81 4.21
N ASP A 15 -47.04 -4.73 5.06
CA ASP A 15 -48.37 -4.18 4.77
C ASP A 15 -48.44 -2.75 5.34
N GLU A 16 -48.92 -1.82 4.53
CA GLU A 16 -49.11 -0.41 4.87
C GLU A 16 -50.49 -0.23 5.51
N SER A 17 -50.54 -0.19 6.84
CA SER A 17 -51.69 0.41 7.51
C SER A 17 -51.20 1.33 8.62
N GLY A 18 -51.12 2.62 8.28
CA GLY A 18 -50.95 3.69 9.25
C GLY A 18 -52.15 3.74 10.21
N SER A 19 -51.86 3.83 11.50
CA SER A 19 -52.77 4.48 12.45
C SER A 19 -51.94 5.11 13.57
N THR A 20 -51.97 6.43 13.59
CA THR A 20 -51.50 7.34 14.63
C THR A 20 -52.16 7.05 15.98
N THR A 21 -51.37 6.94 17.06
CA THR A 21 -51.76 7.47 18.38
C THR A 21 -50.55 7.83 19.23
N GLN A 22 -50.72 8.95 19.93
CA GLN A 22 -49.77 9.64 20.81
C GLN A 22 -49.56 8.85 22.12
N SER A 23 -48.31 8.68 22.54
CA SER A 23 -47.83 8.92 23.91
C SER A 23 -46.38 8.43 24.04
N GLY A 24 -45.54 9.25 24.68
CA GLY A 24 -44.11 9.04 24.73
C GLY A 24 -43.71 7.74 25.42
N LYS A 25 -42.93 6.91 24.70
CA LYS A 25 -41.84 6.03 25.18
C LYS A 25 -41.20 5.34 23.96
N PHE A 26 -39.88 5.44 23.85
CA PHE A 26 -38.92 4.75 22.95
C PHE A 26 -39.47 3.87 21.79
N PRO A 27 -39.20 4.18 20.50
CA PRO A 27 -39.45 3.25 19.41
C PRO A 27 -38.20 2.37 19.20
N GLY A 28 -38.12 1.28 19.96
CA GLY A 28 -37.03 0.31 19.89
C GLY A 28 -37.56 -1.12 19.99
N MET A 29 -38.56 -1.48 19.20
CA MET A 29 -39.01 -2.87 19.06
C MET A 29 -39.49 -3.15 17.63
N MET A 30 -38.70 -3.90 16.85
CA MET A 30 -39.16 -4.49 15.59
C MET A 30 -40.07 -5.69 15.90
N LYS A 31 -41.27 -5.71 15.34
CA LYS A 31 -42.10 -6.92 15.25
C LYS A 31 -41.53 -7.83 14.15
N LEU A 32 -40.97 -8.97 14.52
CA LEU A 32 -40.68 -10.07 13.59
C LEU A 32 -41.95 -10.92 13.44
N ARG A 33 -42.63 -10.83 12.29
CA ARG A 33 -43.68 -11.80 11.93
C ARG A 33 -43.05 -12.86 11.04
N THR A 34 -42.92 -14.07 11.57
CA THR A 34 -42.51 -15.26 10.82
C THR A 34 -43.73 -15.79 10.08
N ILE A 35 -43.80 -15.62 8.76
CA ILE A 35 -44.79 -16.32 7.93
C ILE A 35 -44.11 -17.57 7.35
N LEU A 36 -44.49 -18.75 7.87
CA LEU A 36 -44.20 -20.03 7.25
C LEU A 36 -45.07 -20.16 5.99
N LEU A 37 -44.47 -20.10 4.80
CA LEU A 37 -45.14 -20.49 3.56
C LEU A 37 -45.32 -22.02 3.58
N ALA A 38 -46.55 -22.49 3.81
CA ALA A 38 -46.93 -23.87 3.59
C ALA A 38 -47.21 -24.09 2.09
N SER A 39 -46.86 -25.28 1.59
CA SER A 39 -47.18 -25.76 0.24
C SER A 39 -48.69 -25.65 -0.06
N PRO A 40 -49.11 -25.59 -1.33
CA PRO A 40 -50.51 -25.31 -1.68
C PRO A 40 -51.42 -26.42 -1.16
N GLY A 41 -52.34 -26.10 -0.23
CA GLY A 41 -53.46 -26.99 0.13
C GLY A 41 -53.84 -27.21 1.60
N SER A 42 -53.34 -26.47 2.60
CA SER A 42 -53.79 -26.65 3.99
C SER A 42 -54.07 -25.34 4.76
N PRO A 43 -55.08 -25.32 5.66
CA PRO A 43 -55.61 -24.09 6.26
C PRO A 43 -54.67 -23.54 7.34
N THR A 44 -54.48 -22.23 7.31
CA THR A 44 -53.60 -21.45 8.20
C THR A 44 -54.26 -21.22 9.56
N VAL A 45 -53.55 -21.48 10.67
CA VAL A 45 -53.94 -21.03 12.02
C VAL A 45 -52.85 -20.11 12.57
N VAL A 46 -53.25 -18.88 12.90
CA VAL A 46 -52.37 -17.84 13.48
C VAL A 46 -52.42 -17.95 15.00
N GLY A 47 -51.30 -18.33 15.63
CA GLY A 47 -51.12 -18.37 17.09
C GLY A 47 -50.41 -17.12 17.65
N LYS A 48 -50.83 -16.68 18.85
CA LYS A 48 -50.54 -15.39 19.51
C LYS A 48 -49.10 -15.23 20.05
N ASP A 49 -48.77 -13.95 20.27
CA ASP A 49 -47.50 -13.34 20.68
C ASP A 49 -46.85 -13.90 21.98
N GLU A 50 -45.54 -14.14 21.96
CA GLU A 50 -44.67 -14.23 23.16
C GLU A 50 -43.39 -13.38 22.97
N TYR A 51 -43.04 -12.60 24.00
CA TYR A 51 -41.83 -11.78 24.07
C TYR A 51 -40.68 -12.60 24.67
N LEU A 52 -39.56 -12.78 23.95
CA LEU A 52 -38.37 -13.47 24.48
C LEU A 52 -37.06 -12.71 24.21
N SER A 53 -36.26 -12.59 25.26
CA SER A 53 -34.92 -11.99 25.32
C SER A 53 -33.83 -13.06 25.08
N ARG A 54 -32.73 -12.64 24.45
CA ARG A 54 -31.44 -13.36 24.26
C ARG A 54 -31.48 -14.81 23.74
N SER A 55 -30.94 -14.98 22.53
CA SER A 55 -30.23 -16.18 22.04
C SER A 55 -30.84 -17.54 22.39
N THR A 56 -31.98 -17.87 21.80
CA THR A 56 -32.40 -19.26 21.52
C THR A 56 -33.63 -19.23 20.61
N VAL A 57 -33.52 -19.74 19.38
CA VAL A 57 -34.70 -20.03 18.54
C VAL A 57 -35.06 -21.49 18.77
N ARG A 58 -36.16 -21.75 19.48
CA ARG A 58 -36.76 -23.10 19.54
C ARG A 58 -37.65 -23.29 18.32
N THR A 59 -37.34 -24.24 17.45
CA THR A 59 -38.24 -24.67 16.38
C THR A 59 -39.11 -25.82 16.89
N GLN A 60 -40.43 -25.70 16.82
CA GLN A 60 -41.35 -26.83 17.02
C GLN A 60 -41.55 -27.56 15.68
N ARG A 61 -41.42 -28.89 15.70
CA ARG A 61 -41.79 -29.76 14.57
C ARG A 61 -43.02 -30.56 14.98
N ILE A 62 -44.09 -30.46 14.19
CA ILE A 62 -45.25 -31.35 14.33
C ILE A 62 -44.99 -32.55 13.42
N LYS A 63 -44.95 -33.76 14.01
CA LYS A 63 -45.08 -35.02 13.28
C LYS A 63 -46.27 -35.76 13.86
N ASN A 64 -47.28 -36.02 13.03
CA ASN A 64 -48.47 -36.81 13.37
C ASN A 64 -49.26 -36.32 14.60
N GLY A 65 -49.46 -35.01 14.75
CA GLY A 65 -50.47 -34.47 15.68
C GLY A 65 -50.06 -34.37 17.15
N GLU A 66 -48.84 -34.73 17.55
CA GLU A 66 -48.37 -34.54 18.94
C GLU A 66 -47.05 -33.75 19.01
N LEU A 67 -46.95 -32.85 20.01
CA LEU A 67 -45.79 -32.00 20.29
C LEU A 67 -44.64 -32.83 20.90
N SER A 68 -43.59 -33.09 20.12
CA SER A 68 -42.33 -33.66 20.62
C SER A 68 -41.40 -32.53 21.08
N LYS A 69 -40.92 -32.63 22.34
CA LYS A 69 -39.91 -31.73 22.90
C LYS A 69 -38.50 -32.13 22.41
N ASP A 70 -37.73 -31.08 22.12
CA ASP A 70 -36.27 -31.00 22.10
C ASP A 70 -35.50 -31.35 20.82
N ALA A 71 -35.15 -30.29 20.07
CA ALA A 71 -33.86 -30.20 19.36
C ALA A 71 -33.36 -28.75 19.47
N VAL A 72 -32.29 -28.54 20.24
CA VAL A 72 -31.63 -27.24 20.39
C VAL A 72 -30.51 -27.16 19.35
N LEU A 73 -30.67 -26.30 18.33
CA LEU A 73 -29.58 -25.95 17.42
C LEU A 73 -28.84 -24.72 18.00
N THR A 74 -27.70 -24.98 18.62
CA THR A 74 -26.73 -23.95 19.02
C THR A 74 -25.96 -23.46 17.80
N ILE A 75 -26.25 -22.25 17.35
CA ILE A 75 -25.39 -21.51 16.40
C ILE A 75 -24.36 -20.77 17.26
N PRO A 76 -23.05 -20.99 17.09
CA PRO A 76 -22.04 -20.24 17.86
C PRO A 76 -22.13 -18.74 17.49
N PRO A 77 -22.02 -17.83 18.47
CA PRO A 77 -22.02 -16.41 18.18
C PRO A 77 -20.71 -16.07 17.45
N ILE A 78 -20.82 -15.59 16.22
CA ILE A 78 -19.69 -14.97 15.53
C ILE A 78 -19.58 -13.56 16.13
N GLU A 79 -18.59 -13.35 17.02
CA GLU A 79 -18.27 -12.05 17.57
C GLU A 79 -17.71 -11.15 16.45
N PHE A 80 -18.45 -10.09 16.12
CA PHE A 80 -17.93 -8.99 15.30
C PHE A 80 -17.31 -7.95 16.24
N GLU A 81 -16.00 -7.71 16.14
CA GLU A 81 -15.40 -6.49 16.67
C GLU A 81 -15.90 -5.28 15.84
N PRO A 82 -16.49 -4.26 16.48
CA PRO A 82 -17.04 -3.11 15.78
C PRO A 82 -15.93 -2.09 15.54
N TYR A 83 -15.32 -2.10 14.35
CA TYR A 83 -14.52 -0.96 13.92
C TYR A 83 -15.20 -0.25 12.74
N TYR A 84 -15.53 1.02 13.00
CA TYR A 84 -16.10 2.08 12.15
C TYR A 84 -17.62 2.24 12.16
N SER A 85 -18.08 3.10 13.07
CA SER A 85 -19.34 3.82 12.99
C SER A 85 -19.31 4.85 11.86
N PHE A 86 -20.06 4.60 10.79
CA PHE A 86 -20.47 5.66 9.86
C PHE A 86 -21.74 6.33 10.42
N ASP A 87 -21.59 7.58 10.90
CA ASP A 87 -22.71 8.48 11.13
C ASP A 87 -23.21 9.01 9.78
N PHE A 88 -24.07 8.23 9.12
CA PHE A 88 -24.91 8.76 8.06
C PHE A 88 -25.99 9.69 8.67
N PRO A 89 -26.32 10.81 8.01
CA PRO A 89 -27.42 11.67 8.44
C PRO A 89 -28.70 10.86 8.63
N LYS A 90 -29.44 11.16 9.70
CA LYS A 90 -30.52 10.34 10.26
C LYS A 90 -31.74 10.09 9.33
N SER A 91 -31.74 10.59 8.10
CA SER A 91 -32.88 10.48 7.18
C SER A 91 -32.79 9.36 6.13
N GLU A 92 -31.69 8.61 6.02
CA GLU A 92 -31.55 7.57 4.95
C GLU A 92 -30.99 6.23 5.42
N ARG A 93 -31.45 5.68 6.55
CA ARG A 93 -31.10 4.31 6.95
C ARG A 93 -32.01 3.25 6.33
N ASN A 94 -31.45 2.57 5.32
CA ASN A 94 -31.32 1.11 5.24
C ASN A 94 -32.59 0.24 5.28
N LYS A 95 -33.07 -0.19 4.11
CA LYS A 95 -33.84 -1.45 3.98
C LYS A 95 -33.42 -2.38 2.83
N SER A 96 -32.55 -1.95 1.91
CA SER A 96 -32.16 -2.74 0.72
C SER A 96 -30.66 -3.04 0.59
N LEU A 97 -29.79 -2.32 1.32
CA LEU A 97 -28.38 -2.67 1.46
C LEU A 97 -28.14 -4.10 2.00
N PRO A 98 -28.92 -4.64 2.97
CA PRO A 98 -28.53 -5.90 3.60
C PRO A 98 -28.62 -7.12 2.67
N ILE A 99 -29.65 -7.22 1.83
CA ILE A 99 -30.00 -8.49 1.18
C ILE A 99 -29.00 -8.87 0.09
N LEU A 100 -28.56 -7.92 -0.75
CA LEU A 100 -27.54 -8.21 -1.76
C LEU A 100 -26.18 -8.51 -1.11
N HIS A 101 -25.79 -7.81 -0.03
CA HIS A 101 -24.57 -8.12 0.73
C HIS A 101 -24.63 -9.49 1.39
N PHE A 102 -25.79 -9.88 1.95
CA PHE A 102 -25.99 -11.23 2.49
C PHE A 102 -25.88 -12.29 1.38
N ALA A 103 -26.54 -12.09 0.24
CA ALA A 103 -26.45 -13.02 -0.89
C ALA A 103 -24.99 -13.18 -1.37
N ILE A 104 -24.24 -12.08 -1.45
CA ILE A 104 -22.80 -12.08 -1.78
C ILE A 104 -21.98 -12.81 -0.70
N GLY A 105 -22.21 -12.50 0.57
CA GLY A 105 -21.48 -13.11 1.70
C GLY A 105 -21.73 -14.62 1.85
N PHE A 106 -22.89 -15.11 1.41
CA PHE A 106 -23.21 -16.55 1.37
C PHE A 106 -22.92 -17.22 0.02
N ASP A 107 -22.37 -16.50 -0.96
CA ASP A 107 -22.16 -16.96 -2.34
C ASP A 107 -23.44 -17.54 -3.00
N ASP A 108 -24.61 -16.97 -2.67
CA ASP A 108 -25.90 -17.40 -3.23
C ASP A 108 -26.10 -16.81 -4.64
N LYS A 109 -25.46 -17.44 -5.61
CA LYS A 109 -25.46 -17.00 -7.02
C LYS A 109 -26.86 -16.81 -7.60
N LYS A 110 -27.83 -17.66 -7.22
CA LYS A 110 -29.21 -17.56 -7.71
C LYS A 110 -29.90 -16.32 -7.14
N MET A 111 -29.72 -16.07 -5.85
CA MET A 111 -30.25 -14.86 -5.21
C MET A 111 -29.59 -13.61 -5.78
N ILE A 112 -28.27 -13.63 -6.03
CA ILE A 112 -27.56 -12.53 -6.68
C ILE A 112 -28.17 -12.25 -8.05
N ASP A 113 -28.32 -13.26 -8.91
CA ASP A 113 -28.88 -13.11 -10.26
C ASP A 113 -30.33 -12.59 -10.21
N TYR A 114 -31.13 -13.11 -9.28
CA TYR A 114 -32.50 -12.63 -9.07
C TYR A 114 -32.53 -11.16 -8.66
N LEU A 115 -31.69 -10.75 -7.71
CA LEU A 115 -31.64 -9.37 -7.23
C LEU A 115 -31.14 -8.40 -8.31
N LEU A 116 -30.14 -8.79 -9.11
CA LEU A 116 -29.61 -7.97 -10.21
C LEU A 116 -30.59 -7.84 -11.39
N SER A 117 -31.57 -8.74 -11.53
CA SER A 117 -32.60 -8.63 -12.57
C SER A 117 -33.54 -7.42 -12.39
N PHE A 118 -33.62 -6.86 -11.18
CA PHE A 118 -34.43 -5.68 -10.89
C PHE A 118 -33.62 -4.40 -11.16
N HIS A 119 -34.02 -3.62 -12.19
CA HIS A 119 -33.39 -2.36 -12.61
C HIS A 119 -33.31 -1.26 -11.52
N GLN A 120 -34.03 -1.39 -10.39
CA GLN A 120 -34.00 -0.42 -9.27
C GLN A 120 -32.79 -0.61 -8.31
N THR A 121 -31.79 -1.41 -8.70
CA THR A 121 -30.63 -1.73 -7.86
C THR A 121 -29.38 -0.90 -8.16
N VAL A 122 -29.37 -0.08 -9.21
CA VAL A 122 -28.17 0.63 -9.71
C VAL A 122 -27.45 1.44 -8.62
N ASP A 123 -28.18 2.19 -7.78
CA ASP A 123 -27.58 2.98 -6.69
C ASP A 123 -26.93 2.12 -5.58
N LYS A 124 -27.19 0.81 -5.56
CA LYS A 124 -26.73 -0.14 -4.52
C LYS A 124 -25.64 -1.09 -5.01
N ILE A 125 -25.32 -1.05 -6.31
CA ILE A 125 -24.32 -1.93 -6.91
C ILE A 125 -22.92 -1.58 -6.40
N GLN A 126 -22.58 -0.30 -6.27
CA GLN A 126 -21.22 0.10 -5.88
C GLN A 126 -20.82 -0.38 -4.47
N PRO A 127 -21.64 -0.19 -3.40
CA PRO A 127 -21.32 -0.75 -2.09
C PRO A 127 -21.23 -2.29 -2.09
N ALA A 128 -22.14 -2.96 -2.81
CA ALA A 128 -22.15 -4.41 -2.94
C ALA A 128 -20.90 -4.94 -3.68
N LEU A 129 -20.45 -4.21 -4.69
CA LEU A 129 -19.23 -4.50 -5.45
C LEU A 129 -17.98 -4.36 -4.55
N LEU A 130 -17.88 -3.29 -3.76
CA LEU A 130 -16.79 -3.14 -2.77
C LEU A 130 -16.78 -4.29 -1.75
N PHE A 131 -17.97 -4.72 -1.30
CA PHE A 131 -18.09 -5.87 -0.41
C PHE A 131 -17.68 -7.19 -1.07
N ALA A 132 -18.09 -7.42 -2.32
CA ALA A 132 -17.71 -8.59 -3.10
C ALA A 132 -16.20 -8.69 -3.32
N ILE A 133 -15.52 -7.56 -3.60
CA ILE A 133 -14.05 -7.54 -3.70
C ILE A 133 -13.41 -8.06 -2.41
N LYS A 134 -13.93 -7.64 -1.26
CA LYS A 134 -13.39 -8.03 0.03
C LYS A 134 -13.63 -9.51 0.36
N HIS A 135 -14.79 -10.05 0.00
CA HIS A 135 -15.31 -11.29 0.60
C HIS A 135 -15.66 -12.41 -0.38
N SER A 136 -15.60 -12.18 -1.70
CA SER A 136 -16.15 -13.11 -2.70
C SER A 136 -15.16 -13.41 -3.83
N GLU A 137 -15.58 -14.28 -4.74
CA GLU A 137 -14.83 -14.67 -5.94
C GLU A 137 -14.98 -13.66 -7.09
N ILE A 138 -14.01 -13.69 -7.99
CA ILE A 138 -13.95 -12.83 -9.19
C ILE A 138 -15.24 -12.87 -10.02
N ASN A 139 -15.89 -14.03 -10.13
CA ASN A 139 -17.14 -14.17 -10.89
C ASN A 139 -18.29 -13.31 -10.34
N ILE A 140 -18.34 -13.04 -9.02
CA ILE A 140 -19.35 -12.13 -8.45
C ILE A 140 -18.98 -10.68 -8.76
N VAL A 141 -17.69 -10.34 -8.70
CA VAL A 141 -17.19 -9.01 -9.07
C VAL A 141 -17.52 -8.72 -10.54
N GLU A 142 -17.28 -9.67 -11.44
CA GLU A 142 -17.65 -9.61 -12.87
C GLU A 142 -19.14 -9.32 -13.06
N LYS A 143 -20.02 -10.08 -12.38
CA LYS A 143 -21.48 -9.87 -12.45
C LYS A 143 -21.90 -8.48 -12.00
N LEU A 144 -21.32 -7.99 -10.90
CA LEU A 144 -21.65 -6.67 -10.35
C LEU A 144 -21.14 -5.54 -11.24
N LEU A 145 -19.98 -5.69 -11.88
CA LEU A 145 -19.51 -4.74 -12.90
C LEU A 145 -20.42 -4.75 -14.14
N ALA A 146 -20.80 -5.94 -14.64
CA ALA A 146 -21.70 -6.09 -15.78
C ALA A 146 -23.10 -5.49 -15.50
N ALA A 147 -23.53 -5.47 -14.24
CA ALA A 147 -24.78 -4.83 -13.81
C ALA A 147 -24.69 -3.30 -13.71
N GLY A 148 -23.56 -2.67 -14.02
CA GLY A 148 -23.37 -1.22 -14.01
C GLY A 148 -22.51 -0.68 -12.86
N GLY A 149 -21.71 -1.53 -12.21
CA GLY A 149 -20.74 -1.11 -11.21
C GLY A 149 -19.69 -0.15 -11.80
N ASN A 150 -19.32 0.90 -11.07
CA ASN A 150 -18.33 1.87 -11.53
C ASN A 150 -16.92 1.32 -11.33
N ILE A 151 -16.31 0.84 -12.42
CA ILE A 151 -14.93 0.32 -12.45
C ILE A 151 -13.89 1.36 -12.01
N ASN A 152 -14.17 2.65 -12.22
CA ASN A 152 -13.27 3.76 -11.92
C ASN A 152 -13.56 4.42 -10.57
N ASP A 153 -14.37 3.78 -9.72
CA ASP A 153 -14.53 4.23 -8.34
C ASP A 153 -13.17 4.16 -7.61
N PRO A 154 -12.70 5.28 -7.00
CA PRO A 154 -11.38 5.33 -6.37
C PRO A 154 -11.17 4.29 -5.26
N MET A 155 -12.23 3.83 -4.61
CA MET A 155 -12.18 2.86 -3.53
C MET A 155 -12.08 1.42 -4.05
N LEU A 156 -12.47 1.16 -5.29
CA LEU A 156 -12.59 -0.19 -5.84
C LEU A 156 -11.26 -0.92 -5.88
N PHE A 157 -10.31 -0.34 -6.62
CA PHE A 157 -8.98 -0.91 -6.77
C PHE A 157 -8.23 -0.91 -5.43
N SER A 158 -8.30 0.18 -4.66
CA SER A 158 -7.64 0.25 -3.35
C SER A 158 -8.19 -0.76 -2.34
N THR A 159 -9.48 -1.13 -2.41
CA THR A 159 -10.07 -2.21 -1.61
C THR A 159 -9.48 -3.57 -1.97
N ALA A 160 -9.27 -3.86 -3.25
CA ALA A 160 -8.61 -5.10 -3.68
C ALA A 160 -7.17 -5.17 -3.13
N ILE A 161 -6.44 -4.05 -3.18
CA ILE A 161 -5.07 -3.96 -2.65
C ILE A 161 -5.03 -4.15 -1.13
N TYR A 162 -5.89 -3.45 -0.39
CA TYR A 162 -5.95 -3.54 1.07
C TYR A 162 -6.23 -4.97 1.56
N ASN A 163 -7.07 -5.71 0.84
CA ASN A 163 -7.43 -7.09 1.19
C ASN A 163 -6.54 -8.13 0.48
N ASN A 164 -5.42 -7.72 -0.12
CA ASN A 164 -4.47 -8.58 -0.82
C ASN A 164 -5.10 -9.48 -1.92
N ARG A 165 -6.10 -8.98 -2.63
CA ARG A 165 -6.82 -9.74 -3.67
C ARG A 165 -6.14 -9.59 -5.02
N ILE A 166 -5.03 -10.32 -5.21
CA ILE A 166 -4.19 -10.24 -6.43
C ILE A 166 -4.98 -10.50 -7.71
N GLU A 167 -5.75 -11.59 -7.76
CA GLU A 167 -6.53 -11.96 -8.95
C GLU A 167 -7.57 -10.90 -9.31
N ILE A 168 -8.27 -10.39 -8.31
CA ILE A 168 -9.25 -9.30 -8.50
C ILE A 168 -8.53 -8.02 -8.93
N ALA A 169 -7.38 -7.68 -8.35
CA ALA A 169 -6.62 -6.50 -8.75
C ALA A 169 -6.20 -6.56 -10.23
N ASN A 170 -5.67 -7.69 -10.71
CA ASN A 170 -5.35 -7.89 -12.13
C ASN A 170 -6.59 -7.78 -13.00
N PHE A 171 -7.67 -8.45 -12.61
CA PHE A 171 -8.93 -8.37 -13.35
C PHE A 171 -9.46 -6.93 -13.45
N LEU A 172 -9.42 -6.16 -12.38
CA LEU A 172 -9.83 -4.74 -12.41
C LEU A 172 -8.96 -3.93 -13.38
N ILE A 173 -7.65 -4.21 -13.44
CA ILE A 173 -6.73 -3.59 -14.41
C ILE A 173 -7.11 -3.95 -15.83
N ASP A 174 -7.38 -5.23 -16.10
CA ASP A 174 -7.82 -5.71 -17.41
C ASP A 174 -9.14 -5.06 -17.86
N GLN A 175 -10.01 -4.71 -16.90
CA GLN A 175 -11.25 -3.94 -17.13
C GLN A 175 -11.03 -2.42 -17.24
N GLY A 176 -9.79 -1.93 -17.17
CA GLY A 176 -9.44 -0.52 -17.33
C GLY A 176 -9.55 0.33 -16.05
N ALA A 177 -9.50 -0.28 -14.86
CA ALA A 177 -9.49 0.46 -13.60
C ALA A 177 -8.25 1.36 -13.48
N LEU A 178 -8.44 2.55 -12.91
CA LEU A 178 -7.36 3.49 -12.65
C LEU A 178 -6.48 3.05 -11.46
N CYS A 179 -5.26 2.61 -11.76
CA CYS A 179 -4.28 2.14 -10.76
C CYS A 179 -3.69 3.24 -9.86
N ASP A 180 -3.61 4.48 -10.35
CA ASP A 180 -2.98 5.63 -9.68
C ASP A 180 -3.99 6.50 -8.91
N SER A 181 -5.00 5.89 -8.28
CA SER A 181 -5.91 6.67 -7.43
C SER A 181 -5.14 7.17 -6.21
N LYS A 182 -4.79 8.47 -6.22
CA LYS A 182 -4.23 9.24 -5.08
C LYS A 182 -5.18 9.31 -3.86
N ILE A 183 -6.29 8.58 -3.92
CA ILE A 183 -7.38 8.56 -2.95
C ILE A 183 -7.69 7.09 -2.70
N SER A 184 -6.96 6.45 -1.76
CA SER A 184 -7.27 5.10 -1.30
C SER A 184 -8.17 5.11 -0.05
N PHE A 185 -8.51 3.92 0.43
CA PHE A 185 -8.90 3.68 1.82
C PHE A 185 -7.95 4.44 2.77
N GLU A 186 -8.50 5.22 3.71
CA GLU A 186 -7.74 6.13 4.61
C GLU A 186 -6.92 7.26 3.94
N GLY A 187 -7.08 7.55 2.64
CA GLY A 187 -6.31 8.60 1.96
C GLY A 187 -4.85 8.26 1.64
N CYS A 188 -4.41 7.04 1.93
CA CYS A 188 -3.12 6.53 1.50
C CYS A 188 -3.08 6.34 -0.03
N SER A 189 -1.94 5.93 -0.59
CA SER A 189 -1.87 5.42 -1.95
C SER A 189 -1.88 3.89 -1.90
N SER A 190 -2.38 3.24 -2.95
CA SER A 190 -2.36 1.77 -3.06
C SER A 190 -0.96 1.19 -2.90
N LEU A 191 0.07 1.89 -3.41
CA LEU A 191 1.46 1.45 -3.26
C LEU A 191 1.98 1.60 -1.82
N VAL A 192 1.55 2.62 -1.08
CA VAL A 192 1.85 2.75 0.36
C VAL A 192 1.24 1.59 1.15
N ILE A 193 -0.02 1.22 0.85
CA ILE A 193 -0.68 0.08 1.50
C ILE A 193 0.07 -1.22 1.21
N ALA A 194 0.33 -1.51 -0.07
CA ALA A 194 1.04 -2.72 -0.48
C ALA A 194 2.45 -2.81 0.14
N ALA A 195 3.18 -1.69 0.18
CA ALA A 195 4.52 -1.63 0.78
C ALA A 195 4.50 -1.84 2.30
N LYS A 196 3.55 -1.22 3.01
CA LYS A 196 3.37 -1.37 4.46
C LYS A 196 3.14 -2.84 4.85
N HIS A 197 2.33 -3.56 4.06
CA HIS A 197 1.97 -4.96 4.31
C HIS A 197 2.87 -5.98 3.61
N ASN A 198 3.95 -5.55 2.95
CA ASN A 198 4.86 -6.41 2.21
C ASN A 198 4.19 -7.25 1.11
N TYR A 199 3.14 -6.73 0.47
CA TYR A 199 2.42 -7.39 -0.63
C TYR A 199 3.20 -7.28 -1.94
N VAL A 200 4.32 -8.00 -2.04
CA VAL A 200 5.28 -7.96 -3.14
C VAL A 200 4.64 -8.07 -4.53
N ASN A 201 3.70 -9.00 -4.72
CA ASN A 201 3.05 -9.18 -6.03
C ASN A 201 2.20 -7.97 -6.42
N LEU A 202 1.45 -7.41 -5.46
CA LEU A 202 0.67 -6.20 -5.69
C LEU A 202 1.56 -4.97 -5.90
N MET A 203 2.69 -4.87 -5.19
CA MET A 203 3.66 -3.80 -5.44
C MET A 203 4.19 -3.84 -6.87
N LYS A 204 4.54 -5.04 -7.39
CA LYS A 204 4.98 -5.20 -8.79
C LYS A 204 3.89 -4.76 -9.76
N ILE A 205 2.67 -5.27 -9.59
CA ILE A 205 1.51 -4.87 -10.40
C ILE A 205 1.34 -3.35 -10.41
N LEU A 206 1.38 -2.70 -9.24
CA LEU A 206 1.22 -1.25 -9.11
C LEU A 206 2.35 -0.48 -9.82
N ILE A 207 3.60 -0.89 -9.61
CA ILE A 207 4.77 -0.26 -10.22
C ILE A 207 4.76 -0.43 -11.74
N ASP A 208 4.43 -1.62 -12.23
CA ASP A 208 4.35 -1.93 -13.66
C ASP A 208 3.21 -1.14 -14.34
N ASN A 209 2.17 -0.76 -13.58
CA ASN A 209 1.09 0.11 -14.01
C ASN A 209 1.31 1.60 -13.68
N GLY A 210 2.57 2.01 -13.47
CA GLY A 210 2.95 3.42 -13.38
C GLY A 210 2.70 4.09 -12.03
N ALA A 211 2.43 3.34 -10.96
CA ALA A 211 2.29 3.91 -9.63
C ALA A 211 3.57 4.66 -9.23
N ASP A 212 3.41 5.88 -8.71
CA ASP A 212 4.52 6.70 -8.29
C ASP A 212 5.17 6.15 -6.99
N VAL A 213 6.36 5.57 -7.13
CA VAL A 213 7.16 5.01 -6.03
C VAL A 213 7.59 6.04 -4.97
N ASN A 214 7.52 7.32 -5.30
CA ASN A 214 7.91 8.45 -4.46
C ASN A 214 6.70 9.22 -3.91
N PHE A 215 5.47 8.80 -4.24
CA PHE A 215 4.28 9.54 -3.85
C PHE A 215 4.18 9.68 -2.34
N LEU A 216 4.15 10.93 -1.86
CA LEU A 216 4.03 11.25 -0.46
C LEU A 216 2.55 11.34 -0.09
N SER A 217 1.98 10.23 0.39
CA SER A 217 0.54 10.14 0.69
C SER A 217 0.23 10.61 2.10
N SER A 218 -0.88 11.34 2.29
CA SER A 218 -1.37 11.73 3.62
C SER A 218 -2.48 10.80 4.08
N ASN A 219 -2.41 10.30 5.32
CA ASN A 219 -3.53 9.54 5.88
C ASN A 219 -4.64 10.52 6.32
N ARG A 220 -5.87 10.36 5.81
CA ARG A 220 -7.03 11.19 6.14
C ARG A 220 -7.22 11.26 7.65
N GLY A 221 -7.11 12.46 8.21
CA GLY A 221 -7.31 12.71 9.64
C GLY A 221 -6.07 12.49 10.51
N LYS A 222 -4.92 12.11 9.93
CA LYS A 222 -3.63 12.16 10.60
C LYS A 222 -2.75 13.18 9.89
N ASN A 223 -1.99 13.96 10.65
CA ASN A 223 -0.97 14.84 10.06
C ASN A 223 0.21 14.06 9.47
N SER A 224 0.16 12.73 9.42
CA SER A 224 1.24 11.88 8.92
C SER A 224 1.21 11.71 7.41
N THR A 225 2.35 11.94 6.76
CA THR A 225 2.58 11.74 5.32
C THR A 225 3.67 10.72 5.06
N TRP A 226 3.47 9.77 4.16
CA TRP A 226 4.34 8.60 4.01
C TRP A 226 4.58 8.27 2.54
N THR A 227 5.84 8.04 2.17
CA THR A 227 6.16 7.38 0.90
C THR A 227 6.03 5.86 1.05
N PRO A 228 5.89 5.11 -0.07
CA PRO A 228 5.94 3.65 0.00
C PRO A 228 7.17 3.11 0.74
N LEU A 229 8.34 3.75 0.54
CA LEU A 229 9.57 3.35 1.21
C LEU A 229 9.51 3.62 2.72
N MET A 230 8.99 4.76 3.16
CA MET A 230 8.79 5.03 4.60
C MET A 230 7.85 4.00 5.23
N ALA A 231 6.78 3.63 4.54
CA ALA A 231 5.82 2.63 5.00
C ALA A 231 6.44 1.24 5.16
N ALA A 232 7.22 0.79 4.17
CA ALA A 232 7.95 -0.46 4.26
C ALA A 232 9.00 -0.43 5.38
N CYS A 233 9.65 0.71 5.59
CA CYS A 233 10.63 0.91 6.65
C CYS A 233 10.01 0.81 8.04
N SER A 234 8.83 1.41 8.25
CA SER A 234 8.15 1.40 9.56
C SER A 234 7.55 0.06 9.94
N THR A 235 7.45 -0.90 9.02
CA THR A 235 6.96 -2.26 9.31
C THR A 235 8.05 -3.30 9.11
N SER A 236 9.28 -2.87 8.80
CA SER A 236 10.41 -3.74 8.46
C SER A 236 10.12 -4.72 7.30
N ALA A 237 9.29 -4.32 6.34
CA ALA A 237 8.94 -5.07 5.14
C ALA A 237 10.15 -5.15 4.18
N ARG A 238 11.00 -6.17 4.38
CA ARG A 238 12.29 -6.31 3.71
C ARG A 238 12.18 -6.35 2.19
N GLU A 239 11.33 -7.22 1.65
CA GLU A 239 11.19 -7.42 0.22
C GLU A 239 10.62 -6.17 -0.46
N ALA A 240 9.67 -5.48 0.20
CA ALA A 240 9.19 -4.18 -0.22
C ALA A 240 10.31 -3.13 -0.29
N ILE A 241 11.18 -3.05 0.72
CA ILE A 241 12.35 -2.16 0.72
C ILE A 241 13.26 -2.48 -0.46
N GLU A 242 13.58 -3.76 -0.69
CA GLU A 242 14.47 -4.18 -1.79
C GLU A 242 13.89 -3.85 -3.18
N ILE A 243 12.59 -4.07 -3.39
CA ILE A 243 11.90 -3.73 -4.64
C ILE A 243 11.97 -2.21 -4.88
N LEU A 244 11.64 -1.42 -3.86
CA LEU A 244 11.62 0.04 -3.96
C LEU A 244 13.03 0.60 -4.19
N LEU A 245 14.05 0.15 -3.46
CA LEU A 245 15.43 0.61 -3.63
C LEU A 245 16.02 0.24 -5.01
N ASN A 246 15.57 -0.87 -5.59
CA ASN A 246 15.97 -1.28 -6.93
C ASN A 246 15.27 -0.50 -8.04
N HIS A 247 14.13 0.12 -7.77
CA HIS A 247 13.39 0.91 -8.74
C HIS A 247 14.23 2.10 -9.25
N PRO A 248 14.32 2.37 -10.57
CA PRO A 248 15.24 3.36 -11.13
C PRO A 248 15.04 4.78 -10.60
N ASN A 249 13.78 5.15 -10.34
CA ASN A 249 13.40 6.51 -9.98
C ASN A 249 13.23 6.74 -8.47
N ILE A 250 13.55 5.76 -7.63
CA ILE A 250 13.41 5.90 -6.17
C ILE A 250 14.24 7.06 -5.63
N ASP A 251 13.60 7.92 -4.83
CA ASP A 251 14.24 8.95 -4.03
C ASP A 251 14.16 8.59 -2.54
N VAL A 252 15.30 8.22 -1.98
CA VAL A 252 15.45 7.83 -0.57
C VAL A 252 15.45 9.04 0.38
N ASN A 253 15.52 10.26 -0.14
CA ASN A 253 15.70 11.49 0.63
C ASN A 253 14.42 12.30 0.81
N ILE A 254 13.28 11.80 0.33
CA ILE A 254 11.99 12.40 0.62
C ILE A 254 11.78 12.40 2.14
N VAL A 255 11.25 13.51 2.64
CA VAL A 255 10.89 13.69 4.04
C VAL A 255 9.40 13.82 4.20
N ASP A 256 8.89 13.36 5.33
CA ASP A 256 7.51 13.55 5.71
C ASP A 256 7.25 14.96 6.30
N HIS A 257 6.02 15.20 6.77
CA HIS A 257 5.61 16.39 7.50
C HIS A 257 6.45 16.71 8.75
N ASN A 258 7.01 15.69 9.43
CA ASN A 258 7.93 15.84 10.56
C ASN A 258 9.37 16.16 10.12
N ARG A 259 9.63 16.25 8.81
CA ARG A 259 10.96 16.33 8.21
C ARG A 259 11.82 15.09 8.51
N GLU A 260 11.20 13.92 8.59
CA GLU A 260 11.85 12.63 8.81
C GLU A 260 11.88 11.85 7.49
N ASN A 261 13.03 11.26 7.15
CA ASN A 261 13.17 10.36 5.99
C ASN A 261 13.01 8.89 6.39
N CYS A 262 13.08 7.98 5.42
CA CYS A 262 12.89 6.55 5.67
C CYS A 262 13.89 5.93 6.67
N ASN A 263 15.07 6.54 6.88
CA ASN A 263 16.05 6.08 7.86
C ASN A 263 15.50 6.15 9.29
N PHE A 264 14.72 7.20 9.62
CA PHE A 264 14.11 7.34 10.95
C PHE A 264 13.24 6.13 11.31
N TYR A 265 12.40 5.71 10.38
CA TYR A 265 11.44 4.62 10.58
C TYR A 265 12.08 3.24 10.76
N ILE A 266 13.28 3.01 10.21
CA ILE A 266 14.01 1.76 10.45
C ILE A 266 14.69 1.75 11.84
N ASN A 267 15.16 2.91 12.32
CA ASN A 267 15.90 3.03 13.58
C ASN A 267 15.00 3.02 14.83
N THR A 268 13.71 3.33 14.69
CA THR A 268 12.75 3.35 15.80
C THR A 268 12.19 1.96 16.15
N LEU A 269 12.46 0.92 15.35
CA LEU A 269 12.04 -0.46 15.62
C LEU A 269 13.20 -1.33 16.10
N SER A 270 12.99 -2.02 17.23
CA SER A 270 14.01 -2.82 17.91
C SER A 270 14.25 -4.21 17.29
N SER A 271 15.51 -4.64 17.38
CA SER A 271 16.08 -5.99 17.14
C SER A 271 16.04 -6.61 15.74
N MET A 272 14.96 -6.50 14.96
CA MET A 272 14.82 -7.27 13.70
C MET A 272 15.37 -6.60 12.43
N SER A 273 15.84 -5.36 12.49
CA SER A 273 16.10 -4.56 11.28
C SER A 273 17.57 -4.30 10.95
N LYS A 274 18.56 -5.00 11.53
CA LYS A 274 20.00 -4.77 11.21
C LYS A 274 20.28 -4.83 9.70
N ILE A 275 19.64 -5.77 9.01
CA ILE A 275 19.83 -5.93 7.57
C ILE A 275 19.16 -4.78 6.80
N ASN A 276 17.97 -4.34 7.24
CA ASN A 276 17.24 -3.24 6.61
C ASN A 276 17.93 -1.87 6.86
N HIS A 277 18.54 -1.68 8.03
CA HIS A 277 19.41 -0.53 8.31
C HIS A 277 20.55 -0.44 7.31
N ASN A 278 21.29 -1.53 7.14
CA ASN A 278 22.39 -1.56 6.20
C ASN A 278 21.92 -1.38 4.74
N LEU A 279 20.73 -1.85 4.37
CA LEU A 279 20.18 -1.59 3.03
C LEU A 279 20.07 -0.09 2.77
N LEU A 280 19.43 0.67 3.67
CA LEU A 280 19.29 2.13 3.52
C LEU A 280 20.63 2.87 3.63
N LEU A 281 21.48 2.50 4.59
CA LEU A 281 22.77 3.16 4.79
C LEU A 281 23.73 2.91 3.62
N ASN A 282 23.56 1.83 2.87
CA ASN A 282 24.32 1.61 1.63
C ASN A 282 23.74 2.38 0.42
N THR A 283 22.79 3.28 0.64
CA THR A 283 22.30 4.21 -0.40
C THR A 283 22.83 5.63 -0.14
N ASN A 284 22.59 6.55 -1.08
CA ASN A 284 22.90 7.98 -0.89
C ASN A 284 21.87 8.67 0.02
N ILE A 285 21.50 8.02 1.13
CA ILE A 285 20.55 8.57 2.10
C ILE A 285 21.20 9.70 2.90
N ASN A 286 20.48 10.80 3.03
CA ASN A 286 20.93 11.98 3.73
C ASN A 286 20.70 11.80 5.23
N ILE A 287 21.80 11.69 5.96
CA ILE A 287 21.82 11.56 7.42
C ILE A 287 21.88 12.92 8.14
N ASN A 288 22.06 14.02 7.42
CA ASN A 288 22.19 15.38 7.95
C ASN A 288 20.84 16.10 8.09
N ILE A 289 19.72 15.41 7.80
CA ILE A 289 18.38 15.98 7.90
C ILE A 289 18.01 16.24 9.37
N ARG A 290 17.38 17.39 9.60
CA ARG A 290 16.81 17.78 10.89
C ARG A 290 15.30 17.72 10.82
N ASN A 291 14.70 17.08 11.83
CA ASN A 291 13.25 17.06 11.98
C ASN A 291 12.71 18.46 12.36
N ILE A 292 11.39 18.59 12.45
CA ILE A 292 10.72 19.85 12.83
C ILE A 292 11.18 20.42 14.18
N ASN A 293 11.71 19.58 15.07
CA ASN A 293 12.26 20.00 16.36
C ASN A 293 13.75 20.41 16.28
N GLY A 294 14.32 20.47 15.08
CA GLY A 294 15.72 20.82 14.83
C GLY A 294 16.72 19.71 15.20
N LYS A 295 16.25 18.52 15.57
CA LYS A 295 17.07 17.38 15.99
C LYS A 295 17.52 16.55 14.79
N LEU A 296 18.75 16.06 14.85
CA LEU A 296 19.26 15.06 13.92
C LEU A 296 18.67 13.68 14.23
N LEU A 297 18.69 12.79 13.24
CA LEU A 297 18.27 11.39 13.43
C LEU A 297 19.01 10.73 14.59
N ILE A 298 20.33 10.86 14.65
CA ILE A 298 21.15 10.22 15.67
C ILE A 298 20.88 10.70 17.10
N GLU A 299 20.43 11.95 17.25
CA GLU A 299 20.03 12.52 18.55
C GLU A 299 18.70 11.95 19.05
N SER A 300 17.87 11.46 18.13
CA SER A 300 16.54 10.93 18.43
C SER A 300 16.52 9.40 18.50
N SER A 301 17.37 8.73 17.72
CA SER A 301 17.42 7.27 17.63
C SER A 301 18.84 6.81 17.28
N PRO A 302 19.77 6.77 18.25
CA PRO A 302 21.14 6.33 18.01
C PRO A 302 21.19 4.81 17.82
N SER A 303 21.68 4.36 16.67
CA SER A 303 21.98 2.95 16.41
C SER A 303 23.46 2.76 16.07
N LEU A 304 24.03 1.60 16.44
CA LEU A 304 25.42 1.27 16.09
C LEU A 304 25.64 1.25 14.57
N ALA A 305 24.64 0.83 13.80
CA ALA A 305 24.71 0.83 12.34
C ALA A 305 24.84 2.27 11.79
N LEU A 306 24.03 3.20 12.30
CA LEU A 306 24.12 4.61 11.92
C LEU A 306 25.47 5.23 12.33
N ILE A 307 25.96 4.92 13.53
CA ILE A 307 27.27 5.39 14.00
C ILE A 307 28.40 4.87 13.10
N PHE A 308 28.43 3.57 12.79
CA PHE A 308 29.44 3.02 11.89
C PHE A 308 29.36 3.61 10.48
N HIS A 309 28.15 3.85 9.99
CA HIS A 309 27.96 4.51 8.71
C HIS A 309 28.48 5.97 8.72
N ILE A 310 28.21 6.74 9.77
CA ILE A 310 28.78 8.09 9.96
C ILE A 310 30.31 8.05 9.92
N VAL A 311 30.94 7.10 10.62
CA VAL A 311 32.40 6.94 10.59
C VAL A 311 32.89 6.56 9.19
N ALA A 312 32.18 5.68 8.47
CA ALA A 312 32.53 5.28 7.12
C ALA A 312 32.46 6.45 6.12
N LEU A 313 31.40 7.27 6.18
CA LEU A 313 31.24 8.48 5.36
C LEU A 313 32.34 9.50 5.66
N MET A 314 32.63 9.74 6.93
CA MET A 314 33.70 10.66 7.37
C MET A 314 35.07 10.23 6.84
N VAL A 315 35.44 8.95 6.97
CA VAL A 315 36.73 8.42 6.48
C VAL A 315 36.83 8.49 4.95
N ALA A 316 35.70 8.29 4.24
CA ALA A 316 35.65 8.44 2.79
C ALA A 316 35.66 9.90 2.31
N GLY A 317 35.55 10.88 3.21
CA GLY A 317 35.42 12.30 2.88
C GLY A 317 34.12 12.63 2.15
N LEU A 318 33.03 11.95 2.53
CA LEU A 318 31.66 12.24 2.13
C LEU A 318 31.00 13.21 3.13
N ASP A 319 29.91 13.87 2.72
CA ASP A 319 29.27 14.92 3.49
C ASP A 319 28.66 14.39 4.81
N VAL A 320 29.19 14.89 5.94
CA VAL A 320 28.69 14.61 7.29
C VAL A 320 28.79 15.89 8.09
N SER A 321 27.67 16.35 8.66
CA SER A 321 27.65 17.54 9.50
C SER A 321 28.49 17.34 10.77
N GLU A 322 29.16 18.40 11.23
CA GLU A 322 29.96 18.37 12.48
C GLU A 322 29.13 17.87 13.66
N ARG A 323 27.87 18.30 13.74
CA ARG A 323 26.94 17.88 14.79
C ARG A 323 26.63 16.38 14.74
N ASN A 324 26.58 15.74 13.56
CA ASN A 324 26.48 14.28 13.45
C ASN A 324 27.76 13.59 13.97
N ILE A 325 28.94 14.14 13.70
CA ILE A 325 30.23 13.62 14.20
C ILE A 325 30.28 13.72 15.74
N GLU A 326 29.80 14.82 16.31
CA GLU A 326 29.72 15.02 17.76
C GLU A 326 28.70 14.08 18.40
N ALA A 327 27.46 14.06 17.90
CA ALA A 327 26.38 13.25 18.47
C ALA A 327 26.61 11.73 18.33
N SER A 328 27.32 11.28 17.29
CA SER A 328 27.70 9.87 17.13
C SER A 328 28.77 9.39 18.10
N GLY A 329 29.49 10.29 18.76
CA GLY A 329 30.73 9.93 19.45
C GLY A 329 31.78 9.37 18.49
N ALA A 330 31.73 9.68 17.19
CA ALA A 330 32.64 9.14 16.16
C ALA A 330 34.12 9.31 16.51
N ARG A 331 34.48 10.35 17.29
CA ARG A 331 35.84 10.57 17.81
C ARG A 331 36.37 9.40 18.65
N ILE A 332 35.47 8.62 19.27
CA ILE A 332 35.80 7.44 20.10
C ILE A 332 36.18 6.24 19.22
N TYR A 333 35.71 6.19 17.98
CA TYR A 333 35.90 5.07 17.05
C TYR A 333 37.20 5.13 16.24
N LYS A 334 38.23 5.84 16.71
CA LYS A 334 39.58 5.90 16.06
C LYS A 334 40.13 4.51 15.71
N LYS A 335 39.87 3.50 16.53
CA LYS A 335 40.32 2.11 16.29
C LYS A 335 39.71 1.49 15.02
N LEU A 336 38.49 1.87 14.63
CA LEU A 336 37.84 1.38 13.41
C LEU A 336 38.33 2.10 12.15
N GLN A 337 38.82 3.34 12.29
CA GLN A 337 39.29 4.15 11.16
C GLN A 337 40.41 3.45 10.37
N ALA A 338 41.28 2.68 11.02
CA ALA A 338 42.37 1.98 10.35
C ALA A 338 41.85 0.99 9.28
N LYS A 339 40.82 0.19 9.61
CA LYS A 339 40.20 -0.74 8.66
C LYS A 339 39.56 0.00 7.48
N TYR A 340 38.90 1.11 7.76
CA TYR A 340 38.20 1.89 6.74
C TYR A 340 39.21 2.58 5.80
N LEU A 341 40.30 3.12 6.35
CA LEU A 341 41.39 3.71 5.59
C LEU A 341 42.09 2.69 4.69
N GLN A 342 42.31 1.45 5.16
CA GLN A 342 42.87 0.38 4.34
C GLN A 342 42.01 0.10 3.10
N GLU A 343 40.69 0.01 3.27
CA GLU A 343 39.78 -0.19 2.14
C GLU A 343 39.72 1.03 1.21
N ILE A 344 39.83 2.25 1.74
CA ILE A 344 39.94 3.47 0.94
C ILE A 344 41.22 3.48 0.08
N GLU A 345 42.36 3.04 0.60
CA GLU A 345 43.58 2.91 -0.20
C GLU A 345 43.43 1.87 -1.32
N LEU A 346 42.72 0.76 -1.06
CA LEU A 346 42.37 -0.21 -2.09
C LEU A 346 41.42 0.38 -3.15
N LEU A 347 40.43 1.18 -2.75
CA LEU A 347 39.52 1.89 -3.66
C LEU A 347 40.25 2.93 -4.52
N LYS A 348 41.31 3.56 -4.00
CA LYS A 348 42.14 4.53 -4.75
C LYS A 348 43.00 3.85 -5.81
N SER A 349 43.56 2.68 -5.48
CA SER A 349 44.42 1.91 -6.39
C SER A 349 43.63 1.10 -7.43
N THR A 350 42.41 0.66 -7.09
CA THR A 350 41.54 -0.06 -8.01
C THR A 350 40.95 0.90 -9.05
N LYS A 351 41.36 0.74 -10.31
CA LYS A 351 40.76 1.43 -11.46
C LYS A 351 39.75 0.54 -12.14
N GLU A 352 38.63 1.14 -12.55
CA GLU A 352 37.62 0.49 -13.35
C GLU A 352 37.97 0.54 -14.83
N LEU A 353 37.95 -0.65 -15.46
CA LEU A 353 38.51 -0.88 -16.80
C LEU A 353 37.90 0.06 -17.86
N MET A 354 36.59 0.30 -17.77
CA MET A 354 35.85 1.08 -18.77
C MET A 354 35.84 2.59 -18.54
N THR A 355 36.06 3.04 -17.30
CA THR A 355 35.97 4.48 -16.95
C THR A 355 37.35 5.12 -16.75
N ASN A 356 38.39 4.31 -16.53
CA ASN A 356 39.72 4.72 -16.07
C ASN A 356 39.68 5.55 -14.77
N TRP A 357 38.55 5.56 -14.07
CA TRP A 357 38.39 6.19 -12.77
C TRP A 357 38.66 5.16 -11.68
N SER A 358 39.26 5.62 -10.58
CA SER A 358 39.34 4.80 -9.39
C SER A 358 37.95 4.59 -8.79
N CYS A 359 37.72 3.44 -8.15
CA CYS A 359 36.50 3.20 -7.40
C CYS A 359 36.26 4.28 -6.35
N PHE A 360 37.33 4.81 -5.74
CA PHE A 360 37.26 5.95 -4.82
C PHE A 360 36.70 7.23 -5.47
N ARG A 361 37.12 7.54 -6.70
CA ARG A 361 36.58 8.70 -7.44
C ARG A 361 35.11 8.49 -7.77
N ILE A 362 34.72 7.29 -8.18
CA ILE A 362 33.32 6.95 -8.47
C ILE A 362 32.46 7.12 -7.20
N LEU A 363 32.93 6.59 -6.05
CA LEU A 363 32.24 6.70 -4.77
C LEU A 363 31.90 8.15 -4.39
N ARG A 364 32.84 9.07 -4.61
CA ARG A 364 32.70 10.47 -4.20
C ARG A 364 32.04 11.37 -5.25
N THR A 365 31.80 10.87 -6.46
CA THR A 365 31.20 11.68 -7.52
C THR A 365 29.68 11.55 -7.49
N SER A 366 28.97 12.66 -7.67
CA SER A 366 27.51 12.65 -7.73
C SER A 366 26.99 11.81 -8.90
N GLN A 367 25.80 11.23 -8.73
CA GLN A 367 25.14 10.40 -9.75
C GLN A 367 25.01 11.14 -11.10
N HIS A 368 24.73 12.45 -11.07
CA HIS A 368 24.61 13.27 -12.27
C HIS A 368 25.95 13.43 -13.02
N LEU A 369 27.04 13.76 -12.31
CA LEU A 369 28.35 13.90 -12.94
C LEU A 369 28.86 12.57 -13.49
N LEU A 370 28.61 11.47 -12.79
CA LEU A 370 28.87 10.12 -13.28
C LEU A 370 28.07 9.84 -14.56
N ALA A 371 26.76 10.14 -14.57
CA ALA A 371 25.90 9.92 -15.73
C ALA A 371 26.39 10.69 -16.97
N LEU A 372 26.78 11.96 -16.81
CA LEU A 372 27.36 12.76 -17.89
C LEU A 372 28.65 12.15 -18.42
N ARG A 373 29.54 11.68 -17.53
CA ARG A 373 30.78 11.01 -17.93
C ARG A 373 30.50 9.70 -18.67
N PHE A 374 29.54 8.92 -18.20
CA PHE A 374 29.18 7.64 -18.78
C PHE A 374 28.44 7.76 -20.10
N LYS A 375 27.93 8.94 -20.48
CA LYS A 375 27.11 9.20 -21.66
C LYS A 375 27.67 8.57 -22.95
N HIS A 376 29.00 8.66 -23.13
CA HIS A 376 29.71 8.18 -24.33
C HIS A 376 30.37 6.80 -24.17
N LEU A 377 30.31 6.18 -22.99
CA LEU A 377 30.92 4.89 -22.72
C LEU A 377 29.92 3.75 -22.94
N GLN A 378 30.37 2.59 -23.43
CA GLN A 378 29.60 1.35 -23.39
C GLN A 378 29.96 0.61 -22.11
N ILE A 379 29.06 0.65 -21.13
CA ILE A 379 29.29 0.05 -19.80
C ILE A 379 28.32 -1.14 -19.70
N PRO A 380 28.80 -2.36 -19.41
CA PRO A 380 27.94 -3.52 -19.19
C PRO A 380 26.96 -3.30 -18.03
N GLU A 381 25.75 -3.84 -18.13
CA GLU A 381 24.72 -3.68 -17.08
C GLU A 381 25.11 -4.34 -15.75
N HIS A 382 25.88 -5.42 -15.80
CA HIS A 382 26.36 -6.17 -14.64
C HIS A 382 27.65 -5.60 -14.01
N GLN A 383 28.20 -4.50 -14.54
CA GLN A 383 29.42 -3.92 -13.99
C GLN A 383 29.18 -3.37 -12.57
N GLY A 384 30.02 -3.79 -11.63
CA GLY A 384 29.98 -3.34 -10.24
C GLY A 384 29.19 -4.24 -9.29
N GLU A 385 28.66 -5.36 -9.77
CA GLU A 385 28.04 -6.40 -8.92
C GLU A 385 29.08 -7.04 -8.00
N GLU A 386 30.32 -7.20 -8.49
CA GLU A 386 31.45 -7.79 -7.78
C GLU A 386 32.00 -6.91 -6.63
N TRP A 387 31.66 -5.61 -6.62
CA TRP A 387 32.21 -4.68 -5.65
C TRP A 387 31.75 -4.95 -4.22
N SER A 388 30.55 -5.51 -4.04
CA SER A 388 30.05 -5.87 -2.70
C SER A 388 30.91 -6.96 -2.04
N GLU A 389 31.53 -7.83 -2.83
CA GLU A 389 32.44 -8.87 -2.35
C GLU A 389 33.86 -8.31 -2.18
N LYS A 390 34.32 -7.48 -3.12
CA LYS A 390 35.65 -6.90 -3.12
C LYS A 390 35.86 -5.82 -2.05
N PHE A 391 34.81 -5.08 -1.71
CA PHE A 391 34.84 -3.93 -0.80
C PHE A 391 33.76 -4.12 0.28
N PRO A 392 34.08 -4.81 1.39
CA PRO A 392 33.09 -5.16 2.41
C PRO A 392 32.42 -3.96 3.09
N ILE A 393 33.08 -2.80 3.13
CA ILE A 393 32.55 -1.59 3.76
C ILE A 393 31.85 -0.70 2.72
N TYR A 394 32.51 -0.45 1.59
CA TYR A 394 32.08 0.58 0.65
C TYR A 394 31.43 0.04 -0.63
N GLY A 395 31.56 -1.26 -0.90
CA GLY A 395 31.16 -1.89 -2.15
C GLY A 395 29.69 -1.72 -2.50
N LYS A 396 28.80 -1.89 -1.51
CA LYS A 396 27.36 -1.72 -1.71
C LYS A 396 26.99 -0.26 -2.02
N MET A 397 27.57 0.69 -1.30
CA MET A 397 27.36 2.13 -1.56
C MET A 397 27.90 2.54 -2.93
N LEU A 398 29.07 2.02 -3.30
CA LEU A 398 29.67 2.21 -4.61
C LEU A 398 28.77 1.67 -5.73
N ALA A 399 28.33 0.41 -5.59
CA ALA A 399 27.46 -0.26 -6.56
C ALA A 399 26.12 0.47 -6.71
N PHE A 400 25.52 0.91 -5.60
CA PHE A 400 24.29 1.69 -5.63
C PHE A 400 24.47 3.01 -6.39
N ASN A 401 25.51 3.79 -6.07
CA ASN A 401 25.78 5.07 -6.73
C ASN A 401 26.03 4.88 -8.25
N PHE A 402 26.78 3.85 -8.61
CA PHE A 402 27.07 3.53 -10.00
C PHE A 402 25.84 3.08 -10.79
N LYS A 403 25.05 2.16 -10.25
CA LYS A 403 23.78 1.71 -10.86
C LYS A 403 22.84 2.88 -11.11
N LYS A 404 22.70 3.79 -10.12
CA LYS A 404 21.88 4.99 -10.26
C LYS A 404 22.40 5.96 -11.32
N ALA A 405 23.71 6.10 -11.45
CA ALA A 405 24.32 6.89 -12.51
C ALA A 405 24.10 6.29 -13.92
N LEU A 406 24.15 4.96 -14.06
CA LEU A 406 23.81 4.29 -15.32
C LEU A 406 22.34 4.48 -15.71
N GLN A 407 21.43 4.34 -14.75
CA GLN A 407 20.00 4.60 -14.96
C GLN A 407 19.78 6.07 -15.38
N ARG A 408 20.42 7.01 -14.68
CA ARG A 408 20.34 8.44 -15.00
C ARG A 408 20.93 8.76 -16.38
N LYS A 409 22.01 8.09 -16.79
CA LYS A 409 22.55 8.21 -18.15
C LYS A 409 21.51 7.84 -19.21
N ILE A 410 20.77 6.75 -19.01
CA ILE A 410 19.73 6.32 -19.95
C ILE A 410 18.62 7.37 -20.02
N LEU A 411 18.18 7.88 -18.86
CA LEU A 411 17.19 8.95 -18.78
C LEU A 411 17.65 10.21 -19.51
N LEU A 412 18.85 10.71 -19.23
CA LEU A 412 19.40 11.90 -19.90
C LEU A 412 19.47 11.72 -21.42
N LYS A 413 19.84 10.53 -21.93
CA LYS A 413 19.81 10.27 -23.38
C LYS A 413 18.40 10.37 -23.96
N LYS A 414 17.40 9.82 -23.28
CA LYS A 414 15.99 9.92 -23.72
C LYS A 414 15.50 11.37 -23.64
N THR A 415 15.79 12.07 -22.55
CA THR A 415 15.41 13.47 -22.37
C THR A 415 16.05 14.36 -23.43
N ASP A 416 17.33 14.15 -23.75
CA ASP A 416 18.01 14.85 -24.84
C ASP A 416 17.31 14.59 -26.17
N GLN A 417 16.90 13.35 -26.47
CA GLN A 417 16.20 13.02 -27.72
C GLN A 417 14.85 13.73 -27.84
N VAL A 418 14.06 13.78 -26.77
CA VAL A 418 12.73 14.39 -26.77
C VAL A 418 12.80 15.92 -26.76
N LEU A 419 13.71 16.47 -25.96
CA LEU A 419 13.78 17.91 -25.71
C LEU A 419 14.88 18.63 -26.49
N PHE A 420 15.59 17.94 -27.40
CA PHE A 420 16.71 18.53 -28.15
C PHE A 420 16.32 19.87 -28.79
N ASP A 421 15.25 19.84 -29.59
CA ASP A 421 14.79 21.00 -30.34
C ASP A 421 14.17 22.10 -29.45
N ILE A 422 13.70 21.74 -28.26
CA ILE A 422 13.05 22.66 -27.31
C ILE A 422 14.09 23.39 -26.46
N LEU A 423 15.01 22.64 -25.85
CA LEU A 423 15.98 23.16 -24.90
C LEU A 423 17.24 23.66 -25.61
N TYR A 424 17.89 22.82 -26.43
CA TYR A 424 19.21 23.15 -26.99
C TYR A 424 19.18 24.22 -28.08
N ARG A 425 18.02 24.51 -28.68
CA ARG A 425 17.86 25.68 -29.58
C ARG A 425 17.66 26.99 -28.85
N LYS A 426 17.14 26.97 -27.62
CA LYS A 426 16.71 28.16 -26.87
C LYS A 426 17.62 28.51 -25.70
N LEU A 427 18.36 27.53 -25.17
CA LEU A 427 19.15 27.66 -23.96
C LEU A 427 20.59 27.19 -24.20
N PRO A 428 21.58 27.86 -23.58
CA PRO A 428 22.96 27.39 -23.60
C PRO A 428 23.11 25.98 -22.99
N ALA A 429 24.03 25.19 -23.55
CA ALA A 429 24.28 23.82 -23.07
C ALA A 429 24.69 23.76 -21.59
N THR A 430 25.38 24.78 -21.08
CA THR A 430 25.74 24.90 -19.66
C THR A 430 24.51 25.02 -18.78
N PHE A 431 23.55 25.88 -19.15
CA PHE A 431 22.30 26.05 -18.42
C PHE A 431 21.45 24.78 -18.43
N ILE A 432 21.40 24.06 -19.56
CA ILE A 432 20.68 22.78 -19.64
C ILE A 432 21.30 21.72 -18.73
N ASN A 433 22.64 21.67 -18.67
CA ASN A 433 23.34 20.77 -17.75
C ASN A 433 23.04 21.14 -16.28
N ASP A 434 23.03 22.42 -15.94
CA ASP A 434 22.67 22.88 -14.58
C ASP A 434 21.21 22.53 -14.25
N LEU A 435 20.29 22.74 -15.20
CA LEU A 435 18.89 22.34 -15.04
C LEU A 435 18.79 20.85 -14.75
N TYR A 436 19.42 20.01 -15.58
CA TYR A 436 19.46 18.57 -15.36
C TYR A 436 20.13 18.19 -14.05
N HIS A 437 21.12 18.94 -13.56
CA HIS A 437 21.72 18.66 -12.25
C HIS A 437 20.69 18.70 -11.12
N TYR A 438 19.75 19.65 -11.16
CA TYR A 438 18.71 19.82 -10.14
C TYR A 438 17.51 18.88 -10.28
N MET A 439 17.33 18.22 -11.43
CA MET A 439 16.19 17.32 -11.64
C MET A 439 16.47 15.91 -11.10
N SER A 440 15.57 15.38 -10.28
CA SER A 440 15.60 13.97 -9.87
C SER A 440 15.41 13.04 -11.08
N ASN A 441 15.80 11.76 -10.95
CA ASN A 441 15.51 10.77 -12.00
C ASN A 441 14.01 10.66 -12.29
N TYR A 442 13.18 10.80 -11.25
CA TYR A 442 11.73 10.86 -11.38
C TYR A 442 11.26 12.05 -12.23
N ASN A 443 11.76 13.25 -11.97
CA ASN A 443 11.38 14.42 -12.75
C ASN A 443 11.86 14.30 -14.21
N LEU A 444 13.04 13.71 -14.44
CA LEU A 444 13.54 13.44 -15.78
C LEU A 444 12.70 12.39 -16.52
N SER A 445 12.23 11.33 -15.85
CA SER A 445 11.37 10.34 -16.50
C SER A 445 10.01 10.93 -16.89
N LYS A 446 9.43 11.78 -16.03
CA LYS A 446 8.17 12.48 -16.32
C LYS A 446 8.27 13.52 -17.44
N LEU A 447 9.46 14.02 -17.75
CA LEU A 447 9.68 14.87 -18.93
C LEU A 447 9.77 14.08 -20.24
N VAL A 448 10.06 12.78 -20.16
CA VAL A 448 10.23 11.90 -21.33
C VAL A 448 8.91 11.22 -21.71
N GLU A 449 8.08 10.91 -20.71
CA GLU A 449 6.66 10.51 -20.88
C GLU A 449 5.83 11.68 -21.43
#